data_AF-A0A7Y2YJJ2-F1
#
_entry.id   AF-A0A7Y2YJJ2-F1
#
_cell.length_a   1.000
_cell.length_b   1.000
_cell.length_c   1.000
_cell.angle_alpha   90.00
_cell.angle_beta   90.00
_cell.angle_gamma   90.00
#
_symmetry.space_group_name_H-M   'P 1'
#
loop_
_entity.id
_entity.type
_entity.pdbx_description
1 polymer ?
#
loop_
_entity_poly.entity_id
_entity_poly.type
_entity_poly.pdbx_seq_one_letter_code
_entity_poly.pdbx_strand_id
1 'polypeptide(L)'
;MNISKHISATAFLAAASLGMSPAAWALGLGDASVESFLNQPLQARIDLITRETDDLATVRASLASAADYEMIGASRAQMPVPIKFTIEDIDGDAYLRATSS
;
A
#
# COMPACT_ATOMS: atom_id res chain seq x y z
N MET A 1 -60.41 -10.33 -8.17
CA MET A 1 -59.25 -9.54 -8.62
C MET A 1 -58.05 -10.00 -7.79
N ASN A 2 -57.23 -10.90 -8.34
CA ASN A 2 -56.13 -11.53 -7.61
C ASN A 2 -54.84 -11.25 -8.38
N ILE A 3 -53.99 -10.38 -7.84
CA ILE A 3 -52.78 -9.90 -8.53
C ILE A 3 -51.63 -10.80 -8.06
N SER A 4 -51.32 -11.85 -8.80
CA SER A 4 -50.14 -12.67 -8.58
C SER A 4 -48.89 -11.91 -9.06
N LYS A 5 -48.15 -11.33 -8.12
CA LYS A 5 -46.83 -10.73 -8.39
C LYS A 5 -45.82 -11.84 -8.65
N HIS A 6 -45.49 -12.07 -9.92
CA HIS A 6 -44.33 -12.86 -10.31
C HIS A 6 -43.08 -12.00 -10.04
N ILE A 7 -42.49 -12.16 -8.85
CA ILE A 7 -41.20 -11.56 -8.53
C ILE A 7 -40.17 -12.29 -9.40
N SER A 8 -39.77 -11.65 -10.49
CA SER A 8 -38.90 -12.23 -11.51
C SER A 8 -37.49 -12.45 -10.95
N ALA A 9 -36.90 -13.64 -11.18
CA ALA A 9 -35.58 -14.02 -10.69
C ALA A 9 -34.46 -13.04 -11.10
N THR A 10 -34.66 -12.27 -12.17
CA THR A 10 -33.77 -11.19 -12.61
C THR A 10 -33.67 -10.03 -11.62
N ALA A 11 -34.74 -9.73 -10.88
CA ALA A 11 -34.70 -8.70 -9.83
C ALA A 11 -33.85 -9.15 -8.62
N PHE A 12 -33.78 -10.45 -8.35
CA PHE A 12 -32.96 -11.01 -7.27
C PHE A 12 -31.45 -10.97 -7.58
N LEU A 13 -31.05 -11.27 -8.82
CA LEU A 13 -29.64 -11.18 -9.24
C LEU A 13 -29.09 -9.75 -9.21
N ALA A 14 -29.88 -8.76 -9.66
CA ALA A 14 -29.48 -7.36 -9.63
C ALA A 14 -29.33 -6.82 -8.19
N ALA A 15 -30.18 -7.28 -7.26
CA ALA A 15 -30.05 -6.94 -5.84
C ALA A 15 -28.82 -7.59 -5.18
N ALA A 16 -28.44 -8.80 -5.59
CA ALA A 16 -27.27 -9.49 -5.05
C ALA A 16 -25.94 -8.81 -5.45
N SER A 17 -25.84 -8.21 -6.63
CA SER A 17 -24.63 -7.50 -7.08
C SER A 17 -24.35 -6.18 -6.34
N LEU A 18 -25.36 -5.57 -5.72
CA LEU A 18 -25.21 -4.31 -4.98
C LEU A 18 -24.68 -4.52 -3.55
N GLY A 19 -24.70 -5.76 -3.03
CA GLY A 19 -24.27 -6.08 -1.67
C GLY A 19 -22.82 -6.52 -1.53
N MET A 20 -22.13 -6.78 -2.64
CA MET A 20 -20.75 -7.29 -2.63
C MET A 20 -19.77 -6.12 -2.78
N SER A 21 -19.48 -5.44 -1.67
CA SER A 21 -18.37 -4.49 -1.64
C SER A 21 -17.06 -5.23 -1.87
N PRO A 22 -16.19 -4.78 -2.79
CA PRO A 22 -14.82 -5.28 -2.85
C PRO A 22 -14.18 -5.11 -1.47
N ALA A 23 -13.50 -6.14 -0.98
CA ALA A 23 -12.64 -5.97 0.18
C ALA A 23 -11.63 -4.85 -0.14
N ALA A 24 -11.61 -3.79 0.65
CA ALA A 24 -10.62 -2.74 0.52
C ALA A 24 -9.37 -3.18 1.28
N TRP A 25 -8.29 -3.46 0.54
CA TRP A 25 -6.99 -3.82 1.11
C TRP A 25 -6.32 -2.51 1.51
N ALA A 26 -6.49 -2.13 2.78
CA ALA A 26 -5.90 -0.91 3.32
C ALA A 26 -4.57 -1.25 3.99
N LEU A 27 -3.47 -0.78 3.40
CA LEU A 27 -2.16 -0.78 4.05
C LEU A 27 -1.97 0.55 4.76
N GLY A 28 -1.88 0.52 6.08
CA GLY A 28 -1.46 1.68 6.85
C GLY A 28 0.06 1.83 6.84
N LEU A 29 0.54 3.07 6.77
CA LEU A 29 1.95 3.41 6.96
C LEU A 29 2.09 4.07 8.33
N GLY A 30 3.01 3.56 9.13
CA GLY A 30 3.38 4.11 10.42
C GLY A 30 4.53 5.11 10.31
N ASP A 31 5.30 5.22 11.39
CA ASP A 31 6.40 6.18 11.46
C ASP A 31 7.56 5.79 10.56
N ALA A 32 8.27 6.82 10.07
CA ALA A 32 9.50 6.68 9.32
C ALA A 32 10.70 7.06 10.21
N SER A 33 11.72 6.21 10.25
CA SER A 33 12.94 6.42 11.04
C SER A 33 14.20 6.13 10.21
N VAL A 34 15.30 6.81 10.55
CA VAL A 34 16.63 6.59 9.97
C VAL A 34 17.52 5.95 11.01
N GLU A 35 18.08 4.79 10.67
CA GLU A 35 18.91 3.96 11.54
C GLU A 35 20.41 4.07 11.21
N SER A 36 20.75 4.67 10.07
CA SER A 36 22.14 4.90 9.66
C SER A 36 22.71 6.19 10.25
N PHE A 37 24.02 6.18 10.57
CA PHE A 37 24.73 7.38 10.99
C PHE A 37 25.14 8.26 9.80
N LEU A 38 25.66 9.45 10.10
CA LEU A 38 26.23 10.34 9.08
C LEU A 38 27.40 9.66 8.36
N ASN A 39 27.48 9.87 7.04
CA ASN A 39 28.49 9.27 6.15
C ASN A 39 28.43 7.73 6.04
N GLN A 40 27.28 7.13 6.33
CA GLN A 40 27.03 5.71 6.06
C GLN A 40 25.96 5.55 4.96
N PRO A 41 25.91 4.38 4.30
CA PRO A 41 24.76 4.07 3.45
C PRO A 41 23.46 4.23 4.23
N LEU A 42 22.46 4.83 3.59
CA LEU A 42 21.15 5.04 4.18
C LEU A 42 20.58 3.71 4.65
N GLN A 43 20.07 3.70 5.87
CA GLN A 43 19.20 2.65 6.37
C GLN A 43 18.01 3.35 7.00
N ALA A 44 16.84 3.22 6.38
CA ALA A 44 15.60 3.78 6.87
C ALA A 44 14.54 2.69 7.00
N ARG A 45 13.66 2.84 7.98
CA ARG A 45 12.51 1.98 8.24
C ARG A 45 11.24 2.81 8.16
N ILE A 46 10.21 2.27 7.53
CA ILE A 46 8.83 2.78 7.60
C ILE A 46 7.95 1.64 8.10
N ASP A 47 7.28 1.82 9.24
CA ASP A 47 6.45 0.77 9.83
C ASP A 47 5.21 0.52 8.97
N LEU A 48 4.75 -0.74 8.89
CA LEU A 48 3.57 -1.13 8.13
C LEU A 48 2.48 -1.59 9.09
N ILE A 49 1.32 -0.94 8.99
CA ILE A 49 0.14 -1.26 9.78
C ILE A 49 -0.79 -2.09 8.88
N THR A 50 -0.72 -3.41 9.02
CA THR A 50 -1.56 -4.36 8.27
C THR A 50 -2.44 -5.18 9.23
N ARG A 51 -3.56 -5.71 8.70
CA ARG A 51 -4.44 -6.63 9.44
C ARG A 51 -4.12 -8.11 9.18
N GLU A 52 -3.50 -8.41 8.03
CA GLU A 52 -3.22 -9.77 7.55
C GLU A 52 -1.78 -9.83 7.01
N THR A 53 -1.06 -10.92 7.29
CA THR A 53 0.33 -11.12 6.83
C THR A 53 0.41 -11.40 5.33
N ASP A 54 -0.59 -12.07 4.75
CA ASP A 54 -0.65 -12.37 3.31
C ASP A 54 -0.70 -11.10 2.44
N ASP A 55 -1.19 -9.98 2.99
CA ASP A 55 -1.24 -8.69 2.31
C ASP A 55 0.16 -8.18 1.95
N LEU A 56 1.17 -8.47 2.79
CA LEU A 56 2.53 -7.97 2.66
C LEU A 56 3.22 -8.47 1.39
N ALA A 57 2.88 -9.67 0.91
CA ALA A 57 3.43 -10.24 -0.31
C ALA A 57 3.06 -9.46 -1.58
N THR A 58 1.97 -8.67 -1.52
CA THR A 58 1.50 -7.86 -2.64
C THR A 58 2.04 -6.43 -2.62
N VAL A 59 2.65 -6.01 -1.51
CA VAL A 59 3.14 -4.65 -1.31
C VAL A 59 4.37 -4.41 -2.18
N ARG A 60 4.37 -3.29 -2.90
CA ARG A 60 5.52 -2.81 -3.67
C ARG A 60 5.83 -1.39 -3.28
N ALA A 61 7.13 -1.09 -3.20
CA ALA A 61 7.64 0.23 -2.92
C ALA A 61 8.67 0.63 -3.98
N SER A 62 8.62 1.89 -4.38
CA SER A 62 9.58 2.50 -5.32
C SER A 62 9.69 3.99 -5.05
N LEU A 63 10.78 4.60 -5.50
CA LEU A 63 10.87 6.06 -5.55
C LEU A 63 9.77 6.62 -6.45
N ALA A 64 9.25 7.79 -6.06
CA ALA A 64 8.24 8.50 -6.82
C ALA A 64 8.77 8.92 -8.21
N SER A 65 7.84 9.21 -9.12
CA SER A 65 8.18 9.65 -10.47
C SER A 65 8.77 11.06 -10.46
N ALA A 66 9.43 11.48 -11.54
CA ALA A 66 9.96 12.85 -11.63
C ALA A 66 8.85 13.91 -11.50
N ALA A 67 7.66 13.64 -12.06
CA ALA A 67 6.51 14.53 -11.96
C ALA A 67 6.03 14.70 -10.50
N ASP A 68 6.01 13.62 -9.72
CA ASP A 68 5.61 13.69 -8.31
C ASP A 68 6.60 14.51 -7.46
N TYR A 69 7.89 14.46 -7.79
CA TYR A 69 8.90 15.32 -7.16
C TYR A 69 8.63 16.79 -7.47
N GLU A 70 8.34 17.11 -8.74
CA GLU A 70 8.04 18.49 -9.16
C GLU A 70 6.80 19.05 -8.47
N MET A 71 5.78 18.22 -8.20
CA MET A 71 4.57 18.62 -7.47
C MET A 71 4.87 19.19 -6.07
N ILE A 72 5.93 18.73 -5.42
CA ILE A 72 6.35 19.22 -4.10
C ILE A 72 7.49 20.25 -4.18
N GLY A 73 7.82 20.75 -5.38
CA GLY A 73 8.94 21.66 -5.59
C GLY A 73 10.33 21.01 -5.44
N ALA A 74 10.39 19.68 -5.44
CA ALA A 74 11.63 18.92 -5.40
C ALA A 74 12.09 18.53 -6.82
N SER A 75 13.35 18.10 -6.95
CA SER A 75 13.87 17.58 -8.22
C SER A 75 14.44 16.18 -8.02
N ARG A 76 14.02 15.24 -8.86
CA ARG A 76 14.53 13.86 -8.83
C ARG A 76 16.04 13.78 -9.10
N ALA A 77 16.61 14.76 -9.81
CA ALA A 77 18.05 14.85 -10.04
C ALA A 77 18.86 15.08 -8.75
N GLN A 78 18.22 15.62 -7.70
CA GLN A 78 18.85 15.83 -6.38
C GLN A 78 18.91 14.54 -5.55
N MET A 79 18.23 13.46 -5.98
CA MET A 79 18.31 12.13 -5.38
C MET A 79 18.97 11.14 -6.37
N PRO A 80 20.28 11.28 -6.67
CA PRO A 80 20.97 10.42 -7.62
C PRO A 80 21.25 9.00 -7.07
N VAL A 81 21.11 8.82 -5.75
CA VAL A 81 21.52 7.58 -5.08
C VAL A 81 20.43 6.51 -5.26
N PRO A 82 20.77 5.32 -5.79
CA PRO A 82 19.81 4.23 -5.92
C PRO A 82 19.39 3.74 -4.53
N ILE A 83 18.08 3.73 -4.29
CA ILE A 83 17.47 3.20 -3.07
C ILE A 83 16.84 1.84 -3.38
N LYS A 84 17.17 0.83 -2.56
CA LYS A 84 16.54 -0.49 -2.57
C LYS A 84 15.51 -0.56 -1.46
N PHE A 85 14.36 -1.11 -1.80
CA PHE A 85 13.24 -1.30 -0.88
C PHE A 85 13.00 -2.79 -0.66
N THR A 86 12.84 -3.18 0.60
CA THR A 86 12.52 -4.55 1.01
C THR A 86 11.44 -4.51 2.08
N ILE A 87 10.45 -5.40 1.99
CA ILE A 87 9.48 -5.60 3.07
C ILE A 87 10.05 -6.67 4.00
N GLU A 88 10.12 -6.38 5.28
CA GLU A 88 10.58 -7.28 6.33
C GLU A 88 9.48 -7.43 7.39
N ASP A 89 9.38 -8.61 7.98
CA ASP A 89 8.47 -8.92 9.09
C ASP A 89 9.33 -9.62 10.14
N ILE A 90 9.44 -9.00 11.32
CA ILE A 90 10.17 -9.55 12.46
C ILE A 90 9.18 -9.69 13.60
N ASP A 91 8.90 -10.94 13.99
CA ASP A 91 8.02 -11.26 15.13
C ASP A 91 6.61 -10.64 15.04
N GLY A 92 6.10 -10.38 13.82
CA GLY A 92 4.80 -9.77 13.58
C GLY A 92 4.84 -8.24 13.38
N ASP A 93 6.02 -7.62 13.55
CA ASP A 93 6.24 -6.21 13.27
C ASP A 93 6.74 -6.05 11.82
N ALA A 94 5.80 -5.77 10.93
CA ALA A 94 6.08 -5.55 9.51
C ALA A 94 6.58 -4.12 9.25
N TYR A 95 7.62 -3.99 8.43
CA TYR A 95 8.15 -2.71 8.01
C TYR A 95 8.77 -2.73 6.61
N LEU A 96 8.77 -1.56 5.97
CA LEU A 96 9.49 -1.28 4.73
C LEU A 96 10.90 -0.78 5.08
N ARG A 97 11.92 -1.55 4.71
CA ARG A 97 13.32 -1.15 4.80
C ARG A 97 13.76 -0.48 3.49
N ALA A 98 14.32 0.72 3.59
CA ALA A 98 14.93 1.44 2.49
C ALA A 98 16.45 1.55 2.71
N THR A 99 17.25 1.11 1.75
CA THR A 99 18.71 1.13 1.84
C THR A 99 19.36 1.78 0.62
N SER A 100 20.41 2.56 0.84
CA SER A 100 21.29 2.99 -0.25
C SER A 100 22.53 2.10 -0.31
N SER A 101 23.17 2.05 -1.48
CA SER A 101 24.48 1.37 -1.68
C SER A 101 25.60 2.40 -1.82
#